data_AF-A0A1I4SWG7-F1
#
_entry.id   AF-A0A1I4SWG7-F1
#
_cell.length_a   1.000
_cell.length_b   1.000
_cell.length_c   1.000
_cell.angle_alpha   90.00
_cell.angle_beta   90.00
_cell.angle_gamma   90.00
#
_symmetry.space_group_name_H-M   'P 1'
#
loop_
_entity.id
_entity.type
_entity.pdbx_description
1 polymer ?
#
loop_
_entity_poly.entity_id
_entity_poly.type
_entity_poly.pdbx_seq_one_letter_code
_entity_poly.pdbx_strand_id
1 'polypeptide(L)'
;MYYDFFGFREPPFSIAPDPRYLYLSERHKEALAHLMYGVKGQGGFIVITGEVGTGKTTVSRCFIENAPDNVDIALILNPRLSAQELLSAICDELRIAHEPGATIKQLVDLINRDLLDAHAAGRHKVLLIDEAQNLSADVLEQLRLLTNLETAEKKLLQIVLLGQPELQQILSLPELRQLNQRVTARYHLDAINRNELPAYLKYRLGVAGMRGDIFSQGAINRLYKESQGIPRLINLISDRALLGAYAEGEHEITTGHIKQAAREVRGGNAAPVTAKNGSGRGSQYLLVAASILVAVMGTVWLVDRWPLANTLERALETETEQAGVVDREAESEDVADETTAEIATEGPPILEPVREPLASFRFAEDRVSRPGAFRLLFGLWDKSYRPEDHPVACDYARTIGLRCLERQGTRRSLEFLNRPAMLQLRNEAGETGYAVLKTLDGDMAEVMLPGGQSREMSFASLERYWFGEYRVLWRLPEYMTGDNFYASGNGQQLWIGARMMELADRYATSATENGRVKRMSAEQQVRWYQEIKGLAVDGIAGAMTVIQINNDLDTPGPRLVPRISSSKG
;
A
#
# COMPACT_ATOMS: atom_id res chain seq x y z
N MET A 1 4.13 -7.50 -0.96
CA MET A 1 5.05 -8.42 -0.28
C MET A 1 4.40 -9.08 0.94
N TYR A 2 4.26 -8.45 2.13
CA TYR A 2 3.45 -9.09 3.20
C TYR A 2 1.94 -9.03 2.94
N TYR A 3 1.47 -8.03 2.18
CA TYR A 3 0.05 -7.95 1.80
C TYR A 3 -0.43 -9.21 1.09
N ASP A 4 0.34 -9.67 0.08
CA ASP A 4 0.01 -10.87 -0.67
C ASP A 4 0.05 -12.13 0.21
N PHE A 5 1.01 -12.20 1.14
CA PHE A 5 1.13 -13.30 2.11
C PHE A 5 -0.09 -13.43 3.04
N PHE A 6 -0.62 -12.31 3.54
CA PHE A 6 -1.84 -12.31 4.36
C PHE A 6 -3.14 -12.22 3.53
N GLY A 7 -3.05 -12.17 2.20
CA GLY A 7 -4.21 -12.03 1.31
C GLY A 7 -4.87 -10.65 1.32
N PHE A 8 -4.15 -9.59 1.73
CA PHE A 8 -4.61 -8.21 1.67
C PHE A 8 -4.52 -7.64 0.25
N ARG A 9 -5.53 -6.85 -0.16
CA ARG A 9 -5.54 -6.12 -1.44
C ARG A 9 -4.74 -4.83 -1.39
N GLU A 10 -4.66 -4.25 -0.20
CA GLU A 10 -4.05 -2.96 0.07
C GLU A 10 -3.66 -2.91 1.57
N PRO A 11 -2.83 -1.97 2.02
CA PRO A 11 -2.33 -1.93 3.39
C PRO A 11 -3.44 -1.70 4.44
N PRO A 12 -3.75 -2.69 5.33
CA PRO A 12 -4.81 -2.55 6.31
C PRO A 12 -4.52 -1.50 7.39
N PHE A 13 -3.23 -1.26 7.64
CA PHE A 13 -2.78 -0.38 8.72
C PHE A 13 -2.12 0.92 8.24
N SER A 14 -2.39 1.34 7.00
CA SER A 14 -1.92 2.63 6.49
C SER A 14 -2.40 3.79 7.38
N ILE A 15 -1.50 4.74 7.60
CA ILE A 15 -1.77 6.01 8.30
C ILE A 15 -2.13 7.10 7.30
N ALA A 16 -1.94 6.83 6.00
CA ALA A 16 -2.44 7.72 4.96
C ALA A 16 -3.97 7.82 5.08
N PRO A 17 -4.52 9.03 4.97
CA PRO A 17 -5.94 9.22 5.20
C PRO A 17 -6.75 8.72 4.00
N ASP A 18 -7.42 7.59 4.18
CA ASP A 18 -8.40 7.01 3.25
C ASP A 18 -9.75 6.91 3.98
N PRO A 19 -10.82 7.57 3.48
CA PRO A 19 -12.15 7.53 4.10
C PRO A 19 -12.71 6.11 4.29
N ARG A 20 -12.33 5.14 3.45
CA ARG A 20 -12.79 3.75 3.57
C ARG A 20 -12.27 3.06 4.83
N TYR A 21 -11.13 3.52 5.36
CA TYR A 21 -10.51 2.99 6.57
C TYR A 21 -10.98 3.71 7.85
N LEU A 22 -11.94 4.62 7.73
CA LEU A 22 -12.52 5.34 8.86
C LEU A 22 -13.48 4.45 9.65
N TYR A 23 -12.95 3.85 10.71
CA TYR A 23 -13.79 3.23 11.73
C TYR A 23 -14.38 4.30 12.64
N LEU A 24 -15.68 4.59 12.46
CA LEU A 24 -16.43 5.44 13.38
C LEU A 24 -16.81 4.63 14.63
N SER A 25 -15.97 4.68 15.66
CA SER A 25 -16.39 4.19 16.98
C SER A 25 -17.58 5.00 17.50
N GLU A 26 -18.31 4.48 18.51
CA GLU A 26 -19.43 5.21 19.10
C GLU A 26 -19.02 6.63 19.54
N ARG A 27 -17.81 6.78 20.06
CA ARG A 27 -17.24 8.09 20.43
C ARG A 27 -17.03 9.04 19.25
N HIS A 28 -16.60 8.52 18.10
CA HIS A 28 -16.47 9.34 16.89
C HIS A 28 -17.87 9.77 16.38
N LYS A 29 -18.87 8.90 16.51
CA LYS A 29 -20.26 9.23 16.15
C LYS A 29 -20.82 10.30 17.09
N GLU A 30 -20.57 10.20 18.40
CA GLU A 30 -20.94 11.22 19.38
C GLU A 30 -20.27 12.56 19.08
N ALA A 31 -18.95 12.57 18.84
CA ALA A 31 -18.22 13.77 18.47
C ALA A 31 -18.81 14.43 17.21
N LEU A 32 -19.10 13.62 16.18
CA LEU A 32 -19.73 14.09 14.95
C LEU A 32 -21.15 14.62 15.20
N ALA A 33 -21.95 13.95 16.04
CA ALA A 33 -23.29 14.41 16.41
C ALA A 33 -23.24 15.76 17.14
N HIS A 34 -22.27 15.97 18.03
CA HIS A 34 -22.03 17.27 18.66
C HIS A 34 -21.69 18.37 17.64
N LEU A 35 -20.85 18.07 16.65
CA LEU A 35 -20.56 18.98 15.55
C LEU A 35 -21.82 19.32 14.74
N MET A 36 -22.55 18.29 14.29
CA MET A 36 -23.76 18.47 13.48
C MET A 36 -24.87 19.20 14.22
N TYR A 37 -24.99 19.02 15.54
CA TYR A 37 -25.95 19.75 16.35
C TYR A 37 -25.63 21.26 16.38
N GLY A 38 -24.35 21.63 16.55
CA GLY A 38 -23.93 23.03 16.63
C GLY A 38 -24.16 23.83 15.34
N VAL A 39 -24.14 23.17 14.18
CA VAL A 39 -24.40 23.79 12.87
C VAL A 39 -25.83 24.29 12.71
N LYS A 40 -26.79 23.82 13.52
CA LYS A 40 -28.21 24.20 13.44
C LYS A 40 -28.54 25.59 14.02
N GLY A 41 -27.54 26.45 14.22
CA GLY A 41 -27.76 27.88 14.46
C GLY A 41 -27.70 28.36 15.91
N GLN A 42 -27.03 27.62 16.81
CA GLN A 42 -26.73 28.13 18.15
C GLN A 42 -25.46 29.00 18.20
N GLY A 43 -24.57 28.86 17.21
CA GLY A 43 -23.32 29.60 17.09
C GLY A 43 -22.36 29.40 18.27
N GLY A 44 -21.32 30.24 18.31
CA GLY A 44 -20.32 30.20 19.38
C GLY A 44 -19.21 29.19 19.11
N PHE A 45 -18.66 28.59 20.16
CA PHE A 45 -17.51 27.69 20.07
C PHE A 45 -17.89 26.23 20.39
N ILE A 46 -17.43 25.30 19.57
CA ILE A 46 -17.39 23.87 19.89
C ILE A 46 -15.92 23.50 20.06
N VAL A 47 -15.59 22.83 21.16
CA VAL A 47 -14.22 22.41 21.44
C VAL A 47 -14.17 20.89 21.46
N ILE A 48 -13.36 20.31 20.58
CA ILE A 48 -13.05 18.89 20.59
C ILE A 48 -11.57 18.74 20.91
N THR A 49 -11.28 18.11 22.04
CA THR A 49 -9.90 17.76 22.39
C THR A 49 -9.67 16.27 22.34
N GLY A 50 -8.41 15.85 22.29
CA GLY A 50 -8.04 14.44 22.33
C GLY A 50 -6.55 14.29 22.16
N GLU A 51 -6.01 13.15 22.59
CA GLU A 51 -4.58 12.84 22.46
C GLU A 51 -4.12 12.81 20.99
N VAL A 52 -2.81 12.88 20.78
CA VAL A 52 -2.24 12.78 19.42
C VAL A 52 -2.60 11.42 18.81
N GLY A 53 -3.21 11.45 17.62
CA GLY A 53 -3.57 10.24 16.89
C GLY A 53 -4.87 9.56 17.33
N THR A 54 -5.73 10.21 18.12
CA THR A 54 -7.06 9.71 18.50
C THR A 54 -8.12 9.81 17.40
N GLY A 55 -7.83 10.51 16.29
CA GLY A 55 -8.76 10.62 15.15
C GLY A 55 -9.46 11.96 15.01
N LYS A 56 -9.00 13.03 15.67
CA LYS A 56 -9.58 14.39 15.56
C LYS A 56 -9.71 14.88 14.11
N THR A 57 -8.62 14.85 13.35
CA THR A 57 -8.62 15.18 11.90
C THR A 57 -9.50 14.24 11.07
N THR A 58 -9.76 13.04 11.58
CA THR A 58 -10.66 12.09 10.92
C THR A 58 -12.13 12.47 11.15
N VAL A 59 -12.49 12.89 12.37
CA VAL A 59 -13.82 13.47 12.68
C VAL A 59 -14.07 14.72 11.85
N SER A 60 -13.07 15.59 11.67
CA SER A 60 -13.23 16.82 10.88
C SER A 60 -13.50 16.54 9.41
N ARG A 61 -12.77 15.60 8.81
CA ARG A 61 -13.02 15.15 7.42
C ARG A 61 -14.41 14.55 7.27
N CYS A 62 -14.82 13.68 8.20
CA CYS A 62 -16.16 13.10 8.19
C CYS A 62 -17.24 14.17 8.30
N PHE A 63 -17.04 15.19 9.13
CA PHE A 63 -17.92 16.33 9.23
C PHE A 63 -18.01 17.11 7.91
N ILE A 64 -16.89 17.38 7.25
CA ILE A 64 -16.86 18.07 5.94
C ILE A 64 -17.59 17.27 4.87
N GLU A 65 -17.36 15.96 4.79
CA GLU A 65 -17.98 15.06 3.81
C GLU A 65 -19.50 14.87 4.01
N ASN A 66 -19.99 15.04 5.25
CA ASN A 66 -21.39 14.84 5.62
C ASN A 66 -22.10 16.16 5.99
N ALA A 67 -21.46 17.30 5.73
CA ALA A 67 -22.05 18.60 5.99
C ALA A 67 -23.25 18.83 5.06
N PRO A 68 -24.37 19.39 5.55
CA PRO A 68 -25.48 19.78 4.70
C PRO A 68 -25.07 20.80 3.63
N ASP A 69 -25.73 20.77 2.47
CA ASP A 69 -25.41 21.66 1.32
C ASP A 69 -25.52 23.17 1.63
N ASN A 70 -26.25 23.54 2.67
CA ASN A 70 -26.39 24.93 3.12
C ASN A 70 -25.30 25.35 4.12
N VAL A 71 -24.22 24.58 4.27
CA VAL A 71 -23.14 24.84 5.22
C VAL A 71 -21.83 25.05 4.49
N ASP A 72 -21.21 26.19 4.75
CA ASP A 72 -19.91 26.54 4.20
C ASP A 72 -18.85 26.37 5.27
N ILE A 73 -17.86 25.55 4.97
CA ILE A 73 -16.81 25.23 5.92
C ILE A 73 -15.51 25.89 5.46
N ALA A 74 -14.90 26.65 6.37
CA ALA A 74 -13.52 27.09 6.24
C ALA A 74 -12.62 26.25 7.14
N LEU A 75 -11.61 25.59 6.57
CA LEU A 75 -10.67 24.72 7.27
C LEU A 75 -9.28 25.35 7.44
N ILE A 76 -8.83 25.53 8.69
CA ILE A 76 -7.47 25.98 9.01
C ILE A 76 -6.72 24.84 9.72
N LEU A 77 -5.67 24.29 9.09
CA LEU A 77 -4.95 23.10 9.63
C LEU A 77 -3.72 23.43 10.48
N ASN A 78 -3.05 24.57 10.24
CA ASN A 78 -1.80 24.92 10.92
C ASN A 78 -1.85 26.39 11.38
N PRO A 79 -2.45 26.67 12.54
CA PRO A 79 -2.78 28.04 12.94
C PRO A 79 -1.63 28.76 13.66
N ARG A 80 -0.37 28.54 13.26
CA ARG A 80 0.78 29.34 13.77
C ARG A 80 0.84 30.71 13.10
N LEU A 81 -0.25 31.45 13.26
CA LEU A 81 -0.53 32.70 12.57
C LEU A 81 -0.76 33.80 13.62
N SER A 82 -0.35 35.01 13.29
CA SER A 82 -0.83 36.20 13.99
C SER A 82 -2.34 36.39 13.77
N ALA A 83 -2.95 37.27 14.56
CA ALA A 83 -4.38 37.58 14.42
C ALA A 83 -4.75 38.04 13.00
N GLN A 84 -3.90 38.89 12.39
CA GLN A 84 -4.13 39.40 11.05
C GLN A 84 -3.99 38.30 10.00
N GLU A 85 -2.96 37.45 10.10
CA GLU A 85 -2.75 36.34 9.17
C GLU A 85 -3.87 35.29 9.29
N LEU A 86 -4.38 35.02 10.50
CA LEU A 86 -5.53 34.12 10.67
C LEU A 86 -6.79 34.68 9.99
N LEU A 87 -7.08 35.97 10.16
CA LEU A 87 -8.23 36.60 9.50
C LEU A 87 -8.08 36.63 7.97
N SER A 88 -6.87 36.86 7.48
CA SER A 88 -6.52 36.76 6.06
C SER A 88 -6.78 35.34 5.54
N ALA A 89 -6.31 34.32 6.25
CA ALA A 89 -6.53 32.91 5.90
C ALA A 89 -8.01 32.51 5.95
N ILE A 90 -8.79 33.07 6.89
CA ILE A 90 -10.25 32.88 6.92
C ILE A 90 -10.89 33.49 5.67
N CYS A 91 -10.46 34.67 5.25
CA CYS A 91 -10.95 35.28 4.02
C CYS A 91 -10.60 34.42 2.80
N ASP A 92 -9.37 33.93 2.69
CA ASP A 92 -8.94 33.06 1.59
C ASP A 92 -9.79 31.79 1.49
N GLU A 93 -9.98 31.11 2.63
CA GLU A 93 -10.70 29.85 2.68
C GLU A 93 -12.21 30.03 2.43
N LEU A 94 -12.80 31.16 2.88
CA LEU A 94 -14.18 31.54 2.56
C LEU A 94 -14.32 32.17 1.16
N ARG A 95 -13.22 32.35 0.42
CA ARG A 95 -13.16 33.01 -0.90
C ARG A 95 -13.63 34.47 -0.90
N ILE A 96 -13.33 35.18 0.18
CA ILE A 96 -13.58 36.62 0.35
C ILE A 96 -12.37 37.40 -0.16
N ALA A 97 -12.58 38.18 -1.22
CA ALA A 97 -11.52 39.03 -1.78
C ALA A 97 -11.09 40.11 -0.79
N HIS A 98 -9.77 40.27 -0.60
CA HIS A 98 -9.17 41.28 0.26
C HIS A 98 -7.81 41.75 -0.30
N GLU A 99 -7.40 42.96 0.07
CA GLU A 99 -6.12 43.52 -0.36
C GLU A 99 -4.94 42.91 0.43
N PRO A 100 -3.76 42.71 -0.20
CA PRO A 100 -2.55 42.31 0.52
C PRO A 100 -2.21 43.31 1.64
N GLY A 101 -2.04 42.81 2.86
CA GLY A 101 -1.76 43.67 4.02
C GLY A 101 -2.98 44.40 4.59
N ALA A 102 -4.21 44.00 4.22
CA ALA A 102 -5.43 44.52 4.83
C ALA A 102 -5.38 44.46 6.36
N THR A 103 -5.80 45.53 7.00
CA THR A 103 -5.84 45.66 8.46
C THR A 103 -6.87 44.69 9.07
N ILE A 104 -6.71 44.35 10.36
CA ILE A 104 -7.67 43.53 11.11
C ILE A 104 -9.09 44.04 10.94
N LYS A 105 -9.31 45.36 11.07
CA LYS A 105 -10.64 45.97 10.91
C LYS A 105 -11.23 45.68 9.53
N GLN A 106 -10.45 45.90 8.46
CA GLN A 106 -10.90 45.66 7.10
C GLN A 106 -11.28 44.19 6.90
N LEU A 107 -10.46 43.25 7.37
CA LEU A 107 -10.74 41.82 7.30
C LEU A 107 -12.02 41.45 8.06
N VAL A 108 -12.20 41.98 9.28
CA VAL A 108 -13.42 41.76 10.08
C VAL A 108 -14.66 42.32 9.37
N ASP A 109 -14.58 43.53 8.79
CA ASP A 109 -15.69 44.14 8.05
C ASP A 109 -16.08 43.30 6.82
N LEU A 110 -15.09 42.74 6.12
CA LEU A 110 -15.30 41.84 4.98
C LEU A 110 -15.97 40.53 5.42
N ILE A 111 -15.46 39.89 6.48
CA ILE A 111 -16.03 38.66 7.05
C ILE A 111 -17.47 38.91 7.53
N ASN A 112 -17.73 40.02 8.21
CA ASN A 112 -19.05 40.36 8.71
C ASN A 112 -20.08 40.49 7.58
N ARG A 113 -19.71 41.17 6.49
CA ARG A 113 -20.58 41.29 5.32
C ARG A 113 -20.89 39.93 4.69
N ASP A 114 -19.86 39.11 4.46
CA ASP A 114 -20.05 37.76 3.90
C ASP A 114 -20.95 36.87 4.79
N LEU A 115 -20.77 36.96 6.11
CA LEU A 115 -21.59 36.27 7.08
C LEU A 115 -23.07 36.68 7.02
N LEU A 116 -23.35 37.97 6.86
CA LEU A 116 -24.72 38.49 6.71
C LEU A 116 -25.34 38.06 5.38
N ASP A 117 -24.59 38.13 4.28
CA ASP A 117 -25.06 37.73 2.94
C ASP A 117 -25.39 36.23 2.90
N ALA A 118 -24.52 35.39 3.47
CA ALA A 118 -24.74 33.96 3.58
C ALA A 118 -25.97 33.64 4.44
N HIS A 119 -26.14 34.34 5.56
CA HIS A 119 -27.30 34.17 6.42
C HIS A 119 -28.61 34.56 5.72
N ALA A 120 -28.62 35.68 4.98
CA ALA A 120 -29.77 36.09 4.17
C ALA A 120 -30.13 35.05 3.10
N ALA A 121 -29.14 34.32 2.59
CA ALA A 121 -29.32 33.19 1.66
C ALA A 121 -29.68 31.86 2.37
N GLY A 122 -29.88 31.84 3.68
CA GLY A 122 -30.19 30.63 4.45
C GLY A 122 -28.99 29.67 4.63
N ARG A 123 -27.78 30.16 4.40
CA ARG A 123 -26.53 29.41 4.56
C ARG A 123 -25.90 29.67 5.93
N HIS A 124 -25.13 28.71 6.41
CA HIS A 124 -24.41 28.78 7.68
C HIS A 124 -22.91 28.65 7.43
N LYS A 125 -22.11 29.54 8.02
CA LYS A 125 -20.65 29.46 7.97
C LYS A 125 -20.10 28.74 9.19
N VAL A 126 -19.18 27.80 8.97
CA VAL A 126 -18.47 27.07 10.01
C VAL A 126 -16.96 27.27 9.80
N LEU A 127 -16.28 27.79 10.81
CA LEU A 127 -14.83 27.88 10.84
C LEU A 127 -14.28 26.71 11.66
N LEU A 128 -13.54 25.81 11.03
CA LEU A 128 -12.93 24.66 11.65
C LEU A 128 -11.42 24.83 11.73
N ILE A 129 -10.88 24.87 12.95
CA ILE A 129 -9.46 25.09 13.22
C ILE A 129 -8.89 23.82 13.85
N ASP A 130 -7.97 23.15 13.14
CA ASP A 130 -7.20 22.02 13.66
C ASP A 130 -5.94 22.49 14.36
N GLU A 131 -5.42 21.66 15.28
CA GLU A 131 -4.24 21.96 16.10
C GLU A 131 -4.33 23.30 16.85
N ALA A 132 -5.53 23.65 17.34
CA ALA A 132 -5.86 24.93 17.95
C ALA A 132 -5.09 25.23 19.25
N GLN A 133 -4.44 24.24 19.87
CA GLN A 133 -3.52 24.50 20.99
C GLN A 133 -2.28 25.31 20.58
N ASN A 134 -2.01 25.46 19.28
CA ASN A 134 -0.94 26.33 18.78
C ASN A 134 -1.36 27.80 18.64
N LEU A 135 -2.63 28.14 18.89
CA LEU A 135 -3.10 29.52 18.90
C LEU A 135 -2.65 30.24 20.16
N SER A 136 -2.22 31.50 20.03
CA SER A 136 -2.00 32.35 21.19
C SER A 136 -3.33 32.83 21.79
N ALA A 137 -3.29 33.27 23.06
CA ALA A 137 -4.46 33.83 23.74
C ALA A 137 -5.02 35.06 23.00
N ASP A 138 -4.15 35.93 22.47
CA ASP A 138 -4.56 37.09 21.67
C ASP A 138 -5.36 36.69 20.43
N VAL A 139 -4.95 35.62 19.74
CA VAL A 139 -5.65 35.15 18.53
C VAL A 139 -6.98 34.49 18.88
N LEU A 140 -7.03 33.73 19.98
CA LEU A 140 -8.28 33.18 20.50
C LEU A 140 -9.27 34.30 20.88
N GLU A 141 -8.78 35.39 21.47
CA GLU A 141 -9.60 36.56 21.77
C GLU A 141 -10.12 37.25 20.50
N GLN A 142 -9.32 37.34 19.44
CA GLN A 142 -9.81 37.83 18.14
C GLN A 142 -10.92 36.92 17.55
N LEU A 143 -10.78 35.59 17.66
CA LEU A 143 -11.85 34.67 17.27
C LEU A 143 -13.10 34.86 18.12
N ARG A 144 -12.95 35.15 19.42
CA ARG A 144 -14.09 35.46 20.30
C ARG A 144 -14.85 36.68 19.78
N LEU A 145 -14.15 37.71 19.31
CA LEU A 145 -14.78 38.91 18.75
C LEU A 145 -15.60 38.60 17.49
N LEU A 146 -15.14 37.70 16.62
CA LEU A 146 -15.91 37.28 15.43
C LEU A 146 -17.25 36.61 15.80
N THR A 147 -17.32 35.91 16.94
CA THR A 147 -18.59 35.32 17.40
C THR A 147 -19.61 36.34 17.93
N ASN A 148 -19.21 37.63 18.06
CA ASN A 148 -20.17 38.72 18.31
C ASN A 148 -20.95 39.11 17.06
N LEU A 149 -20.55 38.66 15.88
CA LEU A 149 -21.24 38.96 14.64
C LEU A 149 -22.55 38.15 14.62
N GLU A 150 -23.65 38.85 14.92
CA GLU A 150 -24.97 38.26 15.08
C GLU A 150 -26.06 39.17 14.51
N THR A 151 -27.19 38.56 14.15
CA THR A 151 -28.46 39.28 13.95
C THR A 151 -29.20 39.37 15.28
N ALA A 152 -30.34 40.07 15.32
CA ALA A 152 -31.19 40.13 16.50
C ALA A 152 -31.64 38.74 17.01
N GLU A 153 -31.62 37.71 16.15
CA GLU A 153 -32.18 36.39 16.46
C GLU A 153 -31.16 35.26 16.41
N LYS A 154 -30.04 35.40 15.68
CA LYS A 154 -29.13 34.29 15.37
C LYS A 154 -27.67 34.72 15.28
N LYS A 155 -26.79 33.86 15.79
CA LYS A 155 -25.34 33.92 15.56
C LYS A 155 -25.02 33.58 14.10
N LEU A 156 -24.05 34.30 13.52
CA LEU A 156 -23.71 34.15 12.10
C LEU A 156 -22.56 33.17 11.83
N LEU A 157 -21.69 32.95 12.82
CA LEU A 157 -20.51 32.09 12.69
C LEU A 157 -20.46 31.03 13.80
N GLN A 158 -20.25 29.79 13.39
CA GLN A 158 -19.91 28.68 14.28
C GLN A 158 -18.41 28.41 14.20
N ILE A 159 -17.70 28.39 15.33
CA ILE A 159 -16.27 28.06 15.38
C ILE A 159 -16.11 26.68 16.02
N VAL A 160 -15.32 25.82 15.39
CA VAL A 160 -14.94 24.49 15.88
C VAL A 160 -13.44 24.47 16.11
N LEU A 161 -13.03 24.31 17.37
CA LEU A 161 -11.62 24.20 17.75
C LEU A 161 -11.31 22.73 18.01
N LEU A 162 -10.43 22.15 17.19
CA LEU A 162 -9.87 20.83 17.39
C LEU A 162 -8.46 20.97 17.95
N GLY A 163 -8.14 20.26 19.01
CA GLY A 163 -6.82 20.38 19.60
C GLY A 163 -6.45 19.25 20.55
N GLN A 164 -5.27 19.38 21.13
CA GLN A 164 -4.79 18.49 22.17
C GLN A 164 -5.33 18.93 23.56
N PRO A 165 -5.21 18.13 24.63
CA PRO A 165 -5.73 18.49 25.96
C PRO A 165 -5.23 19.85 26.49
N GLU A 166 -4.04 20.29 26.06
CA GLU A 166 -3.44 21.59 26.35
C GLU A 166 -4.34 22.75 25.96
N LEU A 167 -5.18 22.59 24.92
CA LEU A 167 -6.18 23.60 24.56
C LEU A 167 -7.15 23.88 25.70
N GLN A 168 -7.55 22.86 26.49
CA GLN A 168 -8.42 23.08 27.64
C GLN A 168 -7.73 23.90 28.73
N GLN A 169 -6.42 23.70 28.91
CA GLN A 169 -5.61 24.47 29.85
C GLN A 169 -5.53 25.93 29.40
N ILE A 170 -5.25 26.18 28.12
CA ILE A 170 -5.24 27.52 27.54
C ILE A 170 -6.60 28.20 27.74
N LEU A 171 -7.71 27.53 27.40
CA LEU A 171 -9.06 28.08 27.56
C LEU A 171 -9.45 28.34 29.03
N SER A 172 -8.78 27.71 29.99
CA SER A 172 -8.99 27.93 31.42
C SER A 172 -8.25 29.16 31.98
N LEU A 173 -7.37 29.78 31.18
CA LEU A 173 -6.63 30.99 31.58
C LEU A 173 -7.61 32.12 31.93
N PRO A 174 -7.32 32.93 32.97
CA PRO A 174 -8.21 34.02 33.39
C PRO A 174 -8.57 35.02 32.28
N GLU A 175 -7.63 35.33 31.40
CA GLU A 175 -7.81 36.24 30.25
C GLU A 175 -8.78 35.69 29.19
N LEU A 176 -8.89 34.36 29.05
CA LEU A 176 -9.79 33.69 28.11
C LEU A 176 -11.14 33.29 28.71
N ARG A 177 -11.42 33.69 29.97
CA ARG A 177 -12.68 33.35 30.66
C ARG A 177 -13.93 33.69 29.84
N GLN A 178 -13.93 34.82 29.13
CA GLN A 178 -15.07 35.26 28.32
C GLN A 178 -15.31 34.36 27.10
N LEU A 179 -14.24 33.91 26.44
CA LEU A 179 -14.34 32.94 25.36
C LEU A 179 -14.82 31.59 25.92
N ASN A 180 -14.27 31.17 27.05
CA ASN A 180 -14.58 29.91 27.70
C ASN A 180 -16.08 29.75 28.02
N GLN A 181 -16.75 30.85 28.38
CA GLN A 181 -18.21 30.92 28.60
C GLN A 181 -19.06 30.81 27.32
N ARG A 182 -18.47 31.06 26.15
CA ARG A 182 -19.13 30.95 24.83
C ARG A 182 -18.95 29.59 24.17
N VAL A 183 -18.28 28.67 24.86
CA VAL A 183 -18.16 27.29 24.40
C VAL A 183 -19.46 26.56 24.69
N THR A 184 -20.24 26.30 23.64
CA THR A 184 -21.56 25.68 23.70
C THR A 184 -21.49 24.17 23.82
N ALA A 185 -20.42 23.55 23.33
CA ALA A 185 -20.18 22.12 23.46
C ALA A 185 -18.69 21.80 23.66
N ARG A 186 -18.43 20.81 24.52
CA ARG A 186 -17.11 20.24 24.74
C ARG A 186 -17.19 18.74 24.57
N TYR A 187 -16.27 18.18 23.80
CA TYR A 187 -16.11 16.76 23.67
C TYR A 187 -14.64 16.39 23.81
N HIS A 188 -14.35 15.33 24.56
CA HIS A 188 -13.02 14.76 24.63
C HIS A 188 -13.01 13.43 23.89
N LEU A 189 -12.29 13.38 22.76
CA LEU A 189 -12.14 12.20 21.94
C LEU A 189 -11.10 11.27 22.57
N ASP A 190 -11.59 10.37 23.40
CA ASP A 190 -10.81 9.31 24.02
C ASP A 190 -10.25 8.32 22.98
N ALA A 191 -9.15 7.68 23.35
CA ALA A 191 -8.60 6.53 22.64
C ALA A 191 -9.61 5.36 22.55
N ILE A 192 -9.42 4.45 21.58
CA ILE A 192 -10.26 3.26 21.40
C ILE A 192 -10.19 2.40 22.66
N ASN A 193 -11.34 1.99 23.20
CA ASN A 193 -11.34 1.20 24.42
C ASN A 193 -10.92 -0.26 24.15
N ARG A 194 -10.59 -1.00 25.21
CA ARG A 194 -10.11 -2.39 25.09
C ARG A 194 -11.11 -3.32 24.39
N ASN A 195 -12.40 -3.08 24.60
CA ASN A 195 -13.48 -3.93 24.07
C ASN A 195 -13.80 -3.59 22.60
N GLU A 196 -13.49 -2.38 22.16
CA GLU A 196 -13.66 -1.89 20.79
C GLU A 196 -12.48 -2.26 19.88
N LEU A 197 -11.29 -2.49 20.44
CA LEU A 197 -10.08 -2.81 19.68
C LEU A 197 -10.27 -3.99 18.70
N PRO A 198 -10.88 -5.13 19.07
CA PRO A 198 -11.14 -6.21 18.13
C PRO A 198 -12.00 -5.77 16.94
N ALA A 199 -13.04 -4.99 17.18
CA ALA A 199 -13.92 -4.48 16.12
C ALA A 199 -13.18 -3.50 15.20
N TYR A 200 -12.34 -2.63 15.76
CA TYR A 200 -11.47 -1.73 15.00
C TYR A 200 -10.52 -2.50 14.07
N LEU A 201 -9.81 -3.51 14.60
CA LEU A 201 -8.89 -4.34 13.80
C LEU A 201 -9.66 -5.08 12.70
N LYS A 202 -10.78 -5.72 13.05
CA LYS A 202 -11.62 -6.45 12.10
C LYS A 202 -12.14 -5.55 10.98
N TYR A 203 -12.55 -4.33 11.30
CA TYR A 203 -12.98 -3.36 10.30
C TYR A 203 -11.83 -3.02 9.33
N ARG A 204 -10.67 -2.61 9.85
CA ARG A 204 -9.50 -2.24 9.02
C ARG A 204 -9.04 -3.40 8.13
N LEU A 205 -8.98 -4.61 8.68
CA LEU A 205 -8.65 -5.84 7.94
C LEU A 205 -9.71 -6.17 6.88
N GLY A 206 -10.99 -5.97 7.20
CA GLY A 206 -12.11 -6.16 6.28
C GLY A 206 -12.06 -5.23 5.08
N VAL A 207 -11.71 -3.95 5.29
CA VAL A 207 -11.52 -2.97 4.20
C VAL A 207 -10.38 -3.41 3.28
N ALA A 208 -9.29 -3.95 3.85
CA ALA A 208 -8.17 -4.51 3.09
C ALA A 208 -8.49 -5.84 2.39
N GLY A 209 -9.72 -6.35 2.51
CA GLY A 209 -10.21 -7.53 1.81
C GLY A 209 -10.03 -8.86 2.55
N MET A 210 -9.57 -8.85 3.81
CA MET A 210 -9.45 -10.05 4.62
C MET A 210 -10.76 -10.42 5.31
N ARG A 211 -11.04 -11.73 5.39
CA ARG A 211 -12.09 -12.31 6.25
C ARG A 211 -11.44 -13.34 7.18
N GLY A 212 -11.34 -13.01 8.47
CA GLY A 212 -10.76 -13.90 9.49
C GLY A 212 -9.99 -13.11 10.55
N ASP A 213 -9.64 -13.79 11.65
CA ASP A 213 -8.83 -13.23 12.73
C ASP A 213 -7.40 -13.72 12.57
N ILE A 214 -6.49 -12.80 12.23
CA ILE A 214 -5.05 -13.08 12.19
C ILE A 214 -4.35 -12.71 13.50
N PHE A 215 -4.99 -11.92 14.37
CA PHE A 215 -4.41 -11.57 15.67
C PHE A 215 -4.89 -12.56 16.72
N SER A 216 -3.95 -13.24 17.38
CA SER A 216 -4.26 -14.01 18.57
C SER A 216 -4.86 -13.11 19.67
N GLN A 217 -5.71 -13.66 20.54
CA GLN A 217 -6.29 -12.88 21.64
C GLN A 217 -5.21 -12.28 22.57
N GLY A 218 -4.08 -12.98 22.73
CA GLY A 218 -2.91 -12.49 23.45
C GLY A 218 -2.27 -11.27 22.76
N ALA A 219 -2.16 -11.29 21.42
CA ALA A 219 -1.67 -10.17 20.64
C ALA A 219 -2.58 -8.94 20.76
N ILE A 220 -3.91 -9.09 20.65
CA ILE A 220 -4.87 -7.99 20.82
C ILE A 220 -4.71 -7.35 22.21
N ASN A 221 -4.64 -8.18 23.26
CA ASN A 221 -4.44 -7.73 24.63
C ASN A 221 -3.11 -7.00 24.81
N ARG A 222 -2.04 -7.49 24.19
CA ARG A 222 -0.75 -6.82 24.22
C ARG A 222 -0.76 -5.52 23.44
N LEU A 223 -1.38 -5.50 22.27
CA LEU A 223 -1.49 -4.34 21.40
C LEU A 223 -2.20 -3.20 22.11
N TYR A 224 -3.29 -3.49 22.83
CA TYR A 224 -3.96 -2.50 23.66
C TYR A 224 -3.02 -1.91 24.72
N LYS A 225 -2.26 -2.75 25.43
CA LYS A 225 -1.30 -2.27 26.45
C LYS A 225 -0.17 -1.42 25.86
N GLU A 226 0.29 -1.74 24.66
CA GLU A 226 1.39 -1.01 24.00
C GLU A 226 0.94 0.29 23.35
N SER A 227 -0.29 0.33 22.84
CA SER A 227 -0.87 1.50 22.15
C SER A 227 -1.71 2.41 23.05
N GLN A 228 -2.13 1.91 24.22
CA GLN A 228 -3.14 2.54 25.09
C GLN A 228 -4.45 2.87 24.35
N GLY A 229 -4.76 2.12 23.29
CA GLY A 229 -5.95 2.35 22.47
C GLY A 229 -5.80 3.47 21.43
N ILE A 230 -4.64 4.13 21.31
CA ILE A 230 -4.45 5.23 20.37
C ILE A 230 -4.42 4.68 18.93
N PRO A 231 -5.40 5.02 18.05
CA PRO A 231 -5.50 4.50 16.69
C PRO A 231 -4.20 4.57 15.89
N ARG A 232 -3.50 5.71 15.93
CA ARG A 232 -2.22 5.87 15.22
C ARG A 232 -1.16 4.85 15.69
N LEU A 233 -1.06 4.61 16.99
CA LEU A 233 -0.12 3.62 17.54
C LEU A 233 -0.58 2.20 17.26
N ILE A 234 -1.89 1.92 17.38
CA ILE A 234 -2.46 0.62 16.99
C ILE A 234 -2.05 0.29 15.55
N ASN A 235 -2.22 1.24 14.64
CA ASN A 235 -1.89 1.08 13.22
C ASN A 235 -0.39 0.84 13.02
N LEU A 236 0.47 1.69 13.57
CA LEU A 236 1.93 1.55 13.46
C LEU A 236 2.43 0.19 13.97
N ILE A 237 1.99 -0.21 15.16
CA ILE A 237 2.42 -1.46 15.79
C ILE A 237 1.88 -2.66 15.00
N SER A 238 0.62 -2.60 14.55
CA SER A 238 0.01 -3.68 13.77
C SER A 238 0.71 -3.86 12.43
N ASP A 239 1.02 -2.77 11.75
CA ASP A 239 1.73 -2.78 10.46
C ASP A 239 3.11 -3.42 10.58
N ARG A 240 3.88 -3.05 11.61
CA ARG A 240 5.18 -3.64 11.92
C ARG A 240 5.08 -5.09 12.37
N ALA A 241 4.06 -5.44 13.14
CA ALA A 241 3.85 -6.82 13.59
C ALA A 241 3.51 -7.75 12.42
N LEU A 242 2.74 -7.27 11.44
CA LEU A 242 2.49 -8.00 10.19
C LEU A 242 3.76 -8.23 9.39
N LEU A 243 4.62 -7.21 9.27
CA LEU A 243 5.92 -7.34 8.62
C LEU A 243 6.82 -8.37 9.32
N GLY A 244 6.85 -8.37 10.65
CA GLY A 244 7.61 -9.34 11.44
C GLY A 244 7.10 -10.77 11.25
N ALA A 245 5.79 -10.99 11.38
CA ALA A 245 5.18 -12.29 11.16
C ALA A 245 5.43 -12.83 9.73
N TYR A 246 5.36 -11.95 8.72
CA TYR A 246 5.72 -12.29 7.34
C TYR A 246 7.19 -12.72 7.21
N ALA A 247 8.12 -12.03 7.87
CA ALA A 247 9.54 -12.40 7.83
C ALA A 247 9.82 -13.77 8.48
N GLU A 248 8.98 -14.17 9.44
CA GLU A 248 9.05 -15.47 10.12
C GLU A 248 8.21 -16.57 9.43
N GLY A 249 7.43 -16.22 8.40
CA GLY A 249 6.53 -17.14 7.70
C GLY A 249 5.27 -17.53 8.49
N GLU A 250 4.92 -16.77 9.53
CA GLU A 250 3.75 -17.02 10.37
C GLU A 250 2.52 -16.21 9.91
N HIS A 251 1.37 -16.89 9.78
CA HIS A 251 0.11 -16.24 9.39
C HIS A 251 -0.70 -15.72 10.58
N GLU A 252 -0.32 -16.08 11.82
CA GLU A 252 -0.92 -15.59 13.05
C GLU A 252 0.01 -14.57 13.73
N ILE A 253 -0.56 -13.45 14.16
CA ILE A 253 0.15 -12.39 14.86
C ILE A 253 0.08 -12.72 16.36
N THR A 254 1.22 -13.09 16.91
CA THR A 254 1.38 -13.50 18.30
C THR A 254 1.72 -12.32 19.20
N THR A 255 1.71 -12.57 20.51
CA THR A 255 2.17 -11.58 21.50
C THR A 255 3.65 -11.19 21.30
N GLY A 256 4.47 -12.09 20.73
CA GLY A 256 5.87 -11.85 20.41
C GLY A 256 6.02 -10.75 19.37
N HIS A 257 5.33 -10.89 18.23
CA HIS A 257 5.31 -9.92 17.14
C HIS A 257 4.92 -8.51 17.62
N ILE A 258 3.89 -8.39 18.46
CA ILE A 258 3.46 -7.10 18.99
C ILE A 258 4.52 -6.45 19.89
N LYS A 259 5.20 -7.23 20.75
CA LYS A 259 6.26 -6.70 21.62
C LYS A 259 7.46 -6.19 20.81
N GLN A 260 7.84 -6.94 19.78
CA GLN A 260 8.91 -6.59 18.85
C GLN A 260 8.55 -5.28 18.13
N ALA A 261 7.41 -5.25 17.47
CA ALA A 261 6.90 -4.08 16.75
C ALA A 261 6.77 -2.83 17.64
N ALA A 262 6.26 -2.97 18.86
CA ALA A 262 6.13 -1.85 19.78
C ALA A 262 7.49 -1.29 20.24
N ARG A 263 8.54 -2.12 20.32
CA ARG A 263 9.91 -1.64 20.62
C ARG A 263 10.48 -0.86 19.44
N GLU A 264 10.29 -1.35 18.22
CA GLU A 264 10.73 -0.66 17.00
C GLU A 264 10.04 0.69 16.83
N VAL A 265 8.71 0.75 17.01
CA VAL A 265 7.93 1.99 16.90
C VAL A 265 8.35 3.03 17.96
N ARG A 266 8.81 2.59 19.14
CA ARG A 266 9.33 3.48 20.19
C ARG A 266 10.79 3.91 19.99
N GLY A 267 11.43 3.51 18.88
CA GLY A 267 12.81 3.90 18.58
C GLY A 267 13.88 3.10 19.32
N GLY A 268 13.54 1.91 19.85
CA GLY A 268 14.55 0.98 20.35
C GLY A 268 15.31 0.36 19.18
N ASN A 269 16.58 0.71 19.01
CA ASN A 269 17.48 0.13 18.00
C ASN A 269 17.28 -1.40 17.90
N ALA A 270 16.83 -1.86 16.74
CA ALA A 270 16.79 -3.28 16.40
C ALA A 270 18.23 -3.76 16.19
N ALA A 271 18.77 -4.49 17.17
CA ALA A 271 19.87 -5.40 16.90
C ALA A 271 19.34 -6.54 15.98
N PRO A 272 20.16 -7.06 15.06
CA PRO A 272 19.71 -8.08 14.12
C PRO A 272 19.20 -9.32 14.88
N VAL A 273 18.02 -9.77 14.48
CA VAL A 273 17.34 -10.95 15.02
C VAL A 273 18.17 -12.18 14.66
N THR A 274 18.94 -12.67 15.62
CA THR A 274 19.46 -14.04 15.57
C THR A 274 18.33 -14.97 15.99
N ALA A 275 17.97 -15.88 15.08
CA ALA A 275 16.96 -16.92 15.28
C ALA A 275 17.24 -17.67 16.60
N LYS A 276 16.32 -17.54 17.57
CA LYS A 276 16.35 -18.36 18.78
C LYS A 276 15.63 -19.67 18.49
N ASN A 277 16.41 -20.67 18.07
CA ASN A 277 16.03 -22.06 18.33
C ASN A 277 15.92 -22.26 19.84
N GLY A 278 14.78 -22.78 20.27
CA GLY A 278 14.56 -23.19 21.64
C GLY A 278 15.52 -24.31 22.04
N SER A 279 16.24 -24.12 23.14
CA SER A 279 16.62 -25.19 24.07
C SER A 279 17.12 -24.58 25.38
N GLY A 280 16.83 -25.26 26.49
CA GLY A 280 16.94 -24.75 27.85
C GLY A 280 18.35 -24.31 28.23
N ARG A 281 18.46 -23.03 28.62
CA ARG A 281 19.65 -22.38 29.20
C ARG A 281 20.16 -23.01 30.52
N GLY A 282 19.51 -24.04 31.05
CA GLY A 282 19.97 -24.79 32.22
C GLY A 282 20.96 -25.92 31.92
N SER A 283 21.03 -26.43 30.68
CA SER A 283 21.83 -27.62 30.35
C SER A 283 23.28 -27.31 29.98
N GLN A 284 23.57 -26.11 29.45
CA GLN A 284 24.92 -25.73 29.02
C GLN A 284 25.89 -25.51 30.20
N TYR A 285 25.42 -24.99 31.33
CA TYR A 285 26.26 -24.84 32.53
C TYR A 285 26.61 -26.19 33.17
N LEU A 286 25.75 -27.20 33.04
CA LEU A 286 26.03 -28.56 33.52
C LEU A 286 27.11 -29.25 32.68
N LEU A 287 27.10 -29.06 31.37
CA LEU A 287 28.14 -29.61 30.49
C LEU A 287 29.50 -28.92 30.72
N VAL A 288 29.51 -27.60 30.88
CA VAL A 288 30.75 -26.85 31.18
C VAL A 288 31.32 -27.25 32.54
N ALA A 289 30.48 -27.35 33.57
CA ALA A 289 30.91 -27.78 34.90
C ALA A 289 31.45 -29.23 34.89
N ALA A 290 30.80 -30.15 34.16
CA ALA A 290 31.29 -31.52 34.00
C ALA A 290 32.63 -31.60 33.26
N SER A 291 32.82 -30.80 32.21
CA SER A 291 34.12 -30.75 31.49
C SER A 291 35.25 -30.15 32.32
N ILE A 292 34.97 -29.16 33.18
CA ILE A 292 35.97 -28.61 34.12
C ILE A 292 36.34 -29.67 35.17
N LEU A 293 35.37 -30.44 35.66
CA LEU A 293 35.61 -31.48 36.67
C LEU A 293 36.45 -32.64 36.12
N VAL A 294 36.20 -33.04 34.87
CA VAL A 294 37.04 -34.02 34.15
C VAL A 294 38.43 -33.47 33.87
N ALA A 295 38.56 -32.19 33.48
CA ALA A 295 39.86 -31.56 33.26
C ALA A 295 40.68 -31.47 34.55
N VAL A 296 40.05 -31.10 35.68
CA VAL A 296 40.71 -31.02 36.98
C VAL A 296 41.16 -32.40 37.44
N MET A 297 40.30 -33.43 37.35
CA MET A 297 40.70 -34.82 37.65
C MET A 297 41.83 -35.31 36.74
N GLY A 298 41.77 -34.98 35.44
CA GLY A 298 42.82 -35.31 34.47
C GLY A 298 44.15 -34.64 34.81
N THR A 299 44.14 -33.37 35.19
CA THR A 299 45.36 -32.64 35.61
C THR A 299 45.95 -33.17 36.90
N VAL A 300 45.13 -33.54 37.89
CA VAL A 300 45.61 -34.15 39.14
C VAL A 300 46.22 -35.53 38.86
N TRP A 301 45.60 -36.33 37.99
CA TRP A 301 46.13 -37.64 37.58
C TRP A 301 47.44 -37.54 36.78
N LEU A 302 47.60 -36.50 35.95
CA LEU A 302 48.82 -36.26 35.17
C LEU A 302 49.98 -35.71 36.02
N VAL A 303 49.69 -34.89 37.02
CA VAL A 303 50.71 -34.31 37.92
C VAL A 303 51.28 -35.34 38.90
N ASP A 304 50.47 -36.32 39.33
CA ASP A 304 50.95 -37.42 40.19
C ASP A 304 51.81 -38.46 39.45
N ARG A 305 51.77 -38.50 38.12
CA ARG A 305 52.41 -39.57 37.32
C ARG A 305 53.69 -39.14 36.60
N TRP A 306 54.12 -37.90 36.74
CA TRP A 306 55.33 -37.40 36.09
C TRP A 306 56.25 -36.65 37.06
N PRO A 307 57.28 -37.30 37.62
CA PRO A 307 58.34 -36.59 38.30
C PRO A 307 59.19 -35.85 37.25
N LEU A 308 59.08 -34.52 37.28
CA LEU A 308 59.78 -33.60 36.42
C LEU A 308 61.23 -33.49 36.90
N ALA A 309 62.17 -34.12 36.18
CA ALA A 309 63.59 -33.84 36.36
C ALA A 309 64.31 -33.86 35.01
N ASN A 310 64.64 -32.65 34.58
CA ASN A 310 65.81 -32.30 33.77
C ASN A 310 65.92 -32.88 32.37
N THR A 311 65.64 -32.03 31.37
CA THR A 311 66.60 -31.74 30.28
C THR A 311 66.12 -30.55 29.46
N LEU A 312 66.11 -29.38 30.11
CA LEU A 312 66.20 -28.08 29.45
C LEU A 312 67.68 -27.81 29.14
N GLU A 313 68.31 -28.60 28.26
CA GLU A 313 69.75 -28.38 27.98
C GLU A 313 70.28 -28.89 26.63
N ARG A 314 69.44 -29.02 25.60
CA ARG A 314 69.95 -29.20 24.22
C ARG A 314 69.10 -28.46 23.21
N ALA A 315 69.09 -27.14 23.32
CA ALA A 315 69.01 -26.29 22.15
C ALA A 315 70.45 -26.03 21.69
N LEU A 316 70.66 -26.09 20.37
CA LEU A 316 71.86 -25.70 19.62
C LEU A 316 73.01 -26.70 19.60
N GLU A 317 73.07 -27.50 18.53
CA GLU A 317 74.24 -27.62 17.65
C GLU A 317 73.89 -28.50 16.43
N THR A 318 74.04 -27.91 15.23
CA THR A 318 74.64 -28.46 13.98
C THR A 318 74.43 -29.94 13.62
N GLU A 319 74.29 -30.41 12.37
CA GLU A 319 74.21 -29.92 10.99
C GLU A 319 74.04 -31.20 10.12
N THR A 320 73.45 -31.10 8.91
CA THR A 320 73.60 -32.03 7.74
C THR A 320 73.08 -33.50 7.86
N GLU A 321 72.49 -34.19 6.86
CA GLU A 321 72.54 -34.13 5.39
C GLU A 321 71.41 -35.00 4.71
N GLN A 322 71.02 -34.63 3.47
CA GLN A 322 70.46 -35.42 2.31
C GLN A 322 69.00 -35.98 2.35
N ALA A 323 68.18 -36.02 1.26
CA ALA A 323 68.44 -36.04 -0.20
C ALA A 323 67.23 -35.59 -1.10
N GLY A 324 67.55 -35.03 -2.30
CA GLY A 324 66.84 -35.08 -3.63
C GLY A 324 65.50 -34.31 -3.80
N VAL A 325 65.32 -33.15 -4.46
CA VAL A 325 65.64 -32.61 -5.83
C VAL A 325 64.98 -33.45 -6.95
N VAL A 326 64.16 -33.00 -7.91
CA VAL A 326 64.11 -31.87 -8.91
C VAL A 326 62.64 -31.79 -9.40
N ASP A 327 61.87 -30.70 -9.53
CA ASP A 327 61.92 -29.39 -10.21
C ASP A 327 61.03 -29.31 -11.48
N ARG A 328 60.36 -28.16 -11.62
CA ARG A 328 59.82 -27.48 -12.82
C ARG A 328 58.50 -27.88 -13.54
N GLU A 329 57.58 -26.90 -13.44
CA GLU A 329 56.96 -26.06 -14.49
C GLU A 329 56.32 -26.68 -15.75
N ALA A 330 55.14 -26.11 -16.04
CA ALA A 330 54.29 -26.34 -17.19
C ALA A 330 54.90 -25.81 -18.50
N GLU A 331 54.69 -26.55 -19.59
CA GLU A 331 54.30 -25.98 -20.88
C GLU A 331 53.78 -27.08 -21.84
N SER A 332 53.23 -26.57 -22.93
CA SER A 332 52.23 -27.06 -23.87
C SER A 332 52.61 -28.15 -24.88
N GLU A 333 51.54 -28.71 -25.44
CA GLU A 333 51.30 -29.11 -26.84
C GLU A 333 51.86 -30.42 -27.40
N ASP A 334 50.90 -31.13 -28.00
CA ASP A 334 50.93 -32.02 -29.16
C ASP A 334 51.83 -33.26 -29.16
N VAL A 335 51.21 -34.42 -29.35
CA VAL A 335 51.34 -35.19 -30.61
C VAL A 335 50.30 -36.33 -30.61
N ALA A 336 49.76 -36.54 -31.80
CA ALA A 336 48.83 -37.59 -32.21
C ALA A 336 49.24 -39.00 -31.76
N ASP A 337 48.24 -39.85 -31.51
CA ASP A 337 48.29 -41.21 -32.00
C ASP A 337 46.90 -41.74 -32.34
N GLU A 338 46.83 -42.40 -33.49
CA GLU A 338 45.67 -43.07 -34.03
C GLU A 338 45.48 -44.39 -33.29
N THR A 339 44.28 -44.70 -32.79
CA THR A 339 43.79 -46.09 -32.89
C THR A 339 42.26 -46.13 -32.94
N THR A 340 41.82 -46.68 -34.06
CA THR A 340 40.49 -47.06 -34.51
C THR A 340 39.75 -47.96 -33.52
N ALA A 341 38.47 -47.66 -33.22
CA ALA A 341 37.43 -48.68 -33.00
C ALA A 341 36.01 -48.09 -33.06
N GLU A 342 35.30 -48.53 -34.11
CA GLU A 342 33.86 -48.82 -34.21
C GLU A 342 32.80 -47.72 -34.09
N ILE A 343 32.30 -47.40 -35.28
CA ILE A 343 31.03 -46.78 -35.64
C ILE A 343 29.86 -47.71 -35.26
N ALA A 344 28.88 -47.19 -34.51
CA ALA A 344 27.50 -47.66 -34.55
C ALA A 344 26.61 -46.50 -35.03
N THR A 345 25.88 -46.78 -36.10
CA THR A 345 25.10 -45.88 -36.95
C THR A 345 23.80 -45.36 -36.33
N GLU A 346 23.60 -44.05 -36.54
CA GLU A 346 22.39 -43.33 -36.97
C GLU A 346 21.04 -43.52 -36.23
N GLY A 347 20.60 -42.43 -35.61
CA GLY A 347 19.24 -41.91 -35.76
C GLY A 347 19.32 -40.41 -36.09
N PRO A 348 18.57 -39.87 -37.07
CA PRO A 348 18.74 -38.49 -37.50
C PRO A 348 18.27 -37.51 -36.41
N PRO A 349 19.06 -36.50 -36.01
CA PRO A 349 18.54 -35.41 -35.20
C PRO A 349 17.62 -34.58 -36.07
N ILE A 350 16.39 -34.38 -35.59
CA ILE A 350 15.45 -33.42 -36.16
C ILE A 350 16.14 -32.05 -36.13
N LEU A 351 16.49 -31.53 -37.30
CA LEU A 351 16.99 -30.17 -37.47
C LEU A 351 15.89 -29.19 -37.04
N GLU A 352 15.93 -28.76 -35.78
CA GLU A 352 15.25 -27.53 -35.39
C GLU A 352 15.90 -26.37 -36.16
N PRO A 353 15.11 -25.48 -36.78
CA PRO A 353 15.67 -24.36 -37.53
C PRO A 353 16.47 -23.47 -36.58
N VAL A 354 17.73 -23.24 -36.91
CA VAL A 354 18.61 -22.26 -36.25
C VAL A 354 17.94 -20.89 -36.37
N ARG A 355 17.24 -20.46 -35.31
CA ARG A 355 16.69 -19.11 -35.22
C ARG A 355 17.86 -18.14 -35.03
N GLU A 356 17.90 -17.09 -35.84
CA GLU A 356 18.85 -15.99 -35.66
C GLU A 356 18.79 -15.46 -34.21
N PRO A 357 19.92 -15.05 -33.60
CA PRO A 357 19.92 -14.54 -32.24
C PRO A 357 19.03 -13.30 -32.13
N LEU A 358 18.06 -13.34 -31.22
CA LEU A 358 17.14 -12.23 -30.96
C LEU A 358 17.92 -10.95 -30.64
N ALA A 359 17.47 -9.82 -31.19
CA ALA A 359 18.06 -8.52 -30.90
C ALA A 359 17.99 -8.21 -29.39
N SER A 360 18.94 -7.43 -28.89
CA SER A 360 18.93 -6.93 -27.50
C SER A 360 18.29 -5.55 -27.40
N PHE A 361 17.61 -5.29 -26.29
CA PHE A 361 17.04 -3.98 -25.98
C PHE A 361 18.14 -2.98 -25.62
N ARG A 362 18.18 -1.83 -26.30
CA ARG A 362 19.13 -0.74 -26.09
C ARG A 362 18.41 0.42 -25.42
N PHE A 363 18.63 0.60 -24.13
CA PHE A 363 17.93 1.60 -23.31
C PHE A 363 17.99 3.02 -23.91
N ALA A 364 19.11 3.44 -24.47
CA ALA A 364 19.26 4.79 -25.02
C ALA A 364 18.43 5.04 -26.30
N GLU A 365 18.28 4.02 -27.15
CA GLU A 365 17.67 4.12 -28.48
C GLU A 365 16.18 3.70 -28.46
N ASP A 366 15.86 2.64 -27.73
CA ASP A 366 14.56 1.98 -27.82
C ASP A 366 13.55 2.47 -26.77
N ARG A 367 13.99 3.22 -25.74
CA ARG A 367 13.07 3.75 -24.71
C ARG A 367 12.16 4.82 -25.29
N VAL A 368 10.91 4.83 -24.82
CA VAL A 368 9.93 5.87 -25.13
C VAL A 368 9.61 6.73 -23.91
N SER A 369 9.21 7.97 -24.16
CA SER A 369 8.69 8.86 -23.12
C SER A 369 7.33 8.37 -22.61
N ARG A 370 6.93 8.78 -21.41
CA ARG A 370 5.63 8.40 -20.83
C ARG A 370 4.44 8.70 -21.76
N PRO A 371 4.32 9.90 -22.37
CA PRO A 371 3.22 10.19 -23.29
C PRO A 371 3.30 9.36 -24.58
N GLY A 372 4.52 9.12 -25.09
CA GLY A 372 4.75 8.28 -26.26
C GLY A 372 4.34 6.83 -26.03
N ALA A 373 4.68 6.26 -24.87
CA ALA A 373 4.27 4.92 -24.47
C ALA A 373 2.75 4.77 -24.38
N PHE A 374 2.03 5.75 -23.82
CA PHE A 374 0.58 5.72 -23.82
C PHE A 374 0.01 5.78 -25.25
N ARG A 375 0.55 6.63 -26.12
CA ARG A 375 0.12 6.70 -27.54
C ARG A 375 0.25 5.34 -28.24
N LEU A 376 1.38 4.66 -28.04
CA LEU A 376 1.62 3.31 -28.56
C LEU A 376 0.65 2.29 -27.96
N LEU A 377 0.47 2.31 -26.63
CA LEU A 377 -0.42 1.38 -25.92
C LEU A 377 -1.88 1.53 -26.35
N PHE A 378 -2.39 2.75 -26.54
CA PHE A 378 -3.73 2.99 -27.09
C PHE A 378 -3.83 2.59 -28.56
N GLY A 379 -2.75 2.76 -29.35
CA GLY A 379 -2.67 2.31 -30.73
C GLY A 379 -2.91 0.81 -30.88
N LEU A 380 -2.41 -0.02 -29.94
CA LEU A 380 -2.68 -1.46 -29.91
C LEU A 380 -4.16 -1.82 -29.67
N TRP A 381 -4.96 -0.88 -29.18
CA TRP A 381 -6.40 -1.01 -28.98
C TRP A 381 -7.23 -0.35 -30.11
N ASP A 382 -6.58 0.04 -31.21
CA ASP A 382 -7.15 0.81 -32.32
C ASP A 382 -7.76 2.15 -31.84
N LYS A 383 -7.12 2.79 -30.85
CA LYS A 383 -7.53 4.09 -30.30
C LYS A 383 -6.46 5.14 -30.51
N SER A 384 -6.87 6.30 -31.02
CA SER A 384 -5.99 7.47 -31.16
C SER A 384 -5.96 8.24 -29.84
N TYR A 385 -4.78 8.33 -29.20
CA TYR A 385 -4.57 9.13 -27.99
C TYR A 385 -3.63 10.30 -28.27
N ARG A 386 -4.10 11.51 -27.93
CA ARG A 386 -3.36 12.77 -28.06
C ARG A 386 -3.13 13.36 -26.67
N PRO A 387 -1.88 13.35 -26.15
CA PRO A 387 -1.56 13.90 -24.83
C PRO A 387 -1.90 15.40 -24.69
N GLU A 388 -1.99 16.12 -25.81
CA GLU A 388 -2.30 17.55 -25.86
C GLU A 388 -3.77 17.83 -25.51
N ASP A 389 -4.67 16.98 -25.99
CA ASP A 389 -6.12 17.10 -25.75
C ASP A 389 -6.53 16.48 -24.40
N HIS A 390 -5.81 15.44 -23.97
CA HIS A 390 -6.09 14.69 -22.76
C HIS A 390 -4.81 14.47 -21.94
N PRO A 391 -4.46 15.39 -21.02
CA PRO A 391 -3.21 15.29 -20.23
C PRO A 391 -3.12 14.04 -19.36
N VAL A 392 -4.28 13.51 -18.93
CA VAL A 392 -4.37 12.31 -18.09
C VAL A 392 -4.86 11.12 -18.92
N ALA A 393 -3.91 10.31 -19.41
CA ALA A 393 -4.16 9.14 -20.26
C ALA A 393 -5.24 8.17 -19.70
N CYS A 394 -5.21 7.92 -18.39
CA CYS A 394 -6.10 6.95 -17.77
C CYS A 394 -7.53 7.47 -17.57
N ASP A 395 -7.75 8.79 -17.62
CA ASP A 395 -9.09 9.36 -17.64
C ASP A 395 -9.67 9.26 -19.05
N TYR A 396 -8.86 9.53 -20.09
CA TYR A 396 -9.24 9.27 -21.48
C TYR A 396 -9.60 7.79 -21.72
N ALA A 397 -8.85 6.84 -21.14
CA ALA A 397 -9.21 5.42 -21.24
C ALA A 397 -10.67 5.17 -20.82
N ARG A 398 -11.13 5.78 -19.72
CA ARG A 398 -12.49 5.59 -19.19
C ARG A 398 -13.57 6.09 -20.14
N THR A 399 -13.33 7.22 -20.82
CA THR A 399 -14.32 7.81 -21.74
C THR A 399 -14.55 6.94 -22.98
N ILE A 400 -13.60 6.08 -23.33
CA ILE A 400 -13.66 5.18 -24.50
C ILE A 400 -13.90 3.71 -24.12
N GLY A 401 -14.37 3.43 -22.90
CA GLY A 401 -14.71 2.08 -22.44
C GLY A 401 -13.51 1.20 -22.07
N LEU A 402 -12.34 1.80 -21.83
CA LEU A 402 -11.13 1.12 -21.34
C LEU A 402 -10.81 1.58 -19.92
N ARG A 403 -9.91 0.88 -19.24
CA ARG A 403 -9.36 1.31 -17.95
C ARG A 403 -7.89 0.93 -17.84
N CYS A 404 -7.11 1.80 -17.21
CA CYS A 404 -5.74 1.45 -16.82
C CYS A 404 -5.76 0.51 -15.60
N LEU A 405 -4.92 -0.52 -15.65
CA LEU A 405 -4.53 -1.30 -14.48
C LEU A 405 -3.01 -1.15 -14.31
N GLU A 406 -2.60 -0.59 -13.17
CA GLU A 406 -1.20 -0.40 -12.79
C GLU A 406 -0.86 -1.36 -11.66
N ARG A 407 0.23 -2.11 -11.83
CA ARG A 407 0.68 -3.10 -10.86
C ARG A 407 2.19 -3.27 -10.90
N GLN A 408 2.70 -3.94 -9.86
CA GLN A 408 4.01 -4.54 -9.84
C GLN A 408 3.86 -6.06 -10.01
N GLY A 409 4.75 -6.69 -10.77
CA GLY A 409 4.75 -8.14 -10.96
C GLY A 409 5.92 -8.63 -11.80
N THR A 410 5.87 -9.91 -12.13
CA THR A 410 6.91 -10.59 -12.90
C THR A 410 6.46 -10.85 -14.33
N ARG A 411 7.36 -11.38 -15.16
CA ARG A 411 7.04 -11.92 -16.49
C ARG A 411 5.78 -12.80 -16.47
N ARG A 412 5.67 -13.73 -15.52
CA ARG A 412 4.51 -14.63 -15.36
C ARG A 412 3.21 -13.86 -15.10
N SER A 413 3.29 -12.70 -14.44
CA SER A 413 2.14 -11.83 -14.20
C SER A 413 1.62 -11.18 -15.50
N LEU A 414 2.53 -10.78 -16.39
CA LEU A 414 2.20 -10.24 -17.70
C LEU A 414 1.55 -11.31 -18.59
N GLU A 415 2.13 -12.50 -18.64
CA GLU A 415 1.59 -13.67 -19.35
C GLU A 415 0.20 -14.04 -18.83
N PHE A 416 0.03 -14.07 -17.50
CA PHE A 416 -1.25 -14.36 -16.87
C PHE A 416 -2.32 -13.34 -17.26
N LEU A 417 -2.02 -12.03 -17.17
CA LEU A 417 -2.95 -10.99 -17.62
C LEU A 417 -3.28 -11.08 -19.10
N ASN A 418 -2.30 -11.52 -19.90
CA ASN A 418 -2.39 -11.66 -21.34
C ASN A 418 -2.86 -10.35 -22.02
N ARG A 419 -2.26 -9.22 -21.63
CA ARG A 419 -2.52 -7.90 -22.20
C ARG A 419 -1.21 -7.21 -22.57
N PRO A 420 -1.16 -6.47 -23.69
CA PRO A 420 -0.04 -5.59 -23.98
C PRO A 420 0.22 -4.65 -22.82
N ALA A 421 1.49 -4.44 -22.50
CA ALA A 421 1.90 -3.78 -21.28
C ALA A 421 2.92 -2.68 -21.55
N MET A 422 2.69 -1.53 -20.94
CA MET A 422 3.69 -0.49 -20.80
C MET A 422 4.54 -0.80 -19.58
N LEU A 423 5.81 -1.13 -19.79
CA LEU A 423 6.78 -1.42 -18.73
C LEU A 423 7.54 -0.15 -18.39
N GLN A 424 7.74 0.10 -17.09
CA GLN A 424 8.59 1.19 -16.62
C GLN A 424 10.01 0.67 -16.40
N LEU A 425 10.95 1.24 -17.15
CA LEU A 425 12.34 0.83 -17.17
C LEU A 425 13.22 1.85 -16.44
N ARG A 426 14.29 1.38 -15.83
CA ARG A 426 15.31 2.21 -15.19
C ARG A 426 16.70 1.63 -15.42
N ASN A 427 17.66 2.47 -15.80
CA ASN A 427 19.06 2.07 -15.94
C ASN A 427 19.86 2.31 -14.65
N GLU A 428 21.13 1.90 -14.64
CA GLU A 428 22.04 2.05 -13.49
C GLU A 428 22.31 3.52 -13.13
N ALA A 429 22.25 4.43 -14.11
CA ALA A 429 22.37 5.87 -13.89
C ALA A 429 21.10 6.51 -13.26
N GLY A 430 20.03 5.73 -13.06
CA GLY A 430 18.77 6.20 -12.49
C GLY A 430 17.83 6.88 -13.49
N GLU A 431 18.18 6.91 -14.77
CA GLU A 431 17.30 7.43 -15.82
C GLU A 431 16.10 6.51 -16.01
N THR A 432 14.93 7.12 -16.24
CA THR A 432 13.69 6.38 -16.45
C THR A 432 13.26 6.43 -17.92
N GLY A 433 12.68 5.32 -18.37
CA GLY A 433 12.14 5.17 -19.71
C GLY A 433 10.97 4.20 -19.69
N TYR A 434 10.27 4.08 -20.80
CA TYR A 434 9.20 3.11 -20.95
C TYR A 434 9.42 2.25 -22.19
N ALA A 435 8.88 1.04 -22.17
CA ALA A 435 8.77 0.17 -23.35
C ALA A 435 7.34 -0.37 -23.41
N VAL A 436 6.77 -0.49 -24.61
CA VAL A 436 5.44 -1.07 -24.80
C VAL A 436 5.60 -2.46 -25.41
N LEU A 437 5.32 -3.46 -24.59
CA LEU A 437 5.36 -4.86 -24.95
C LEU A 437 4.05 -5.23 -25.66
N LYS A 438 4.14 -5.59 -26.94
CA LYS A 438 3.01 -5.97 -27.79
C LYS A 438 2.71 -7.45 -27.66
N THR A 439 3.72 -8.31 -27.87
CA THR A 439 3.62 -9.75 -27.68
C THR A 439 4.78 -10.33 -26.87
N LEU A 440 4.57 -11.49 -26.24
CA LEU A 440 5.55 -12.24 -25.50
C LEU A 440 5.30 -13.75 -25.68
N ASP A 441 6.25 -14.45 -26.27
CA ASP A 441 6.24 -15.92 -26.45
C ASP A 441 7.63 -16.49 -26.14
N GLY A 442 7.75 -17.20 -25.01
CA GLY A 442 9.06 -17.57 -24.48
C GLY A 442 9.96 -16.33 -24.36
N ASP A 443 11.26 -16.43 -24.60
CA ASP A 443 12.13 -15.25 -24.52
C ASP A 443 11.92 -14.23 -25.66
N MET A 444 11.08 -14.51 -26.65
CA MET A 444 10.81 -13.58 -27.75
C MET A 444 9.73 -12.56 -27.36
N ALA A 445 10.11 -11.30 -27.34
CA ALA A 445 9.26 -10.15 -27.06
C ALA A 445 9.18 -9.24 -28.28
N GLU A 446 7.97 -8.91 -28.71
CA GLU A 446 7.73 -7.87 -29.70
C GLU A 446 7.49 -6.54 -28.98
N VAL A 447 8.45 -5.61 -29.08
CA VAL A 447 8.40 -4.30 -28.41
C VAL A 447 8.14 -3.20 -29.43
N MET A 448 7.27 -2.25 -29.09
CA MET A 448 7.01 -1.07 -29.92
C MET A 448 8.09 0.00 -29.70
N LEU A 449 8.75 0.39 -30.77
CA LEU A 449 9.83 1.38 -30.81
C LEU A 449 9.29 2.82 -30.91
N PRO A 450 10.13 3.83 -30.63
CA PRO A 450 9.82 5.22 -30.97
C PRO A 450 9.49 5.35 -32.47
N GLY A 451 8.25 5.69 -32.81
CA GLY A 451 7.76 5.74 -34.20
C GLY A 451 6.68 4.71 -34.54
N GLY A 452 6.41 3.75 -33.65
CA GLY A 452 5.28 2.82 -33.78
C GLY A 452 5.58 1.51 -34.52
N GLN A 453 6.80 1.33 -35.02
CA GLN A 453 7.25 0.04 -35.54
C GLN A 453 7.47 -0.95 -34.40
N SER A 454 7.19 -2.23 -34.64
CA SER A 454 7.52 -3.29 -33.71
C SER A 454 8.83 -3.98 -34.08
N ARG A 455 9.61 -4.39 -33.08
CA ARG A 455 10.84 -5.16 -33.26
C ARG A 455 10.86 -6.34 -32.30
N GLU A 456 11.23 -7.50 -32.81
CA GLU A 456 11.45 -8.70 -32.02
C GLU A 456 12.79 -8.62 -31.28
N MET A 457 12.79 -8.97 -30.00
CA MET A 457 13.96 -8.93 -29.13
C MET A 457 13.85 -9.91 -27.98
N SER A 458 14.96 -10.17 -27.30
CA SER A 458 14.98 -10.99 -26.08
C SER A 458 14.32 -10.25 -24.92
N PHE A 459 13.32 -10.85 -24.28
CA PHE A 459 12.70 -10.31 -23.08
C PHE A 459 13.71 -10.22 -21.94
N ALA A 460 14.62 -11.19 -21.80
CA ALA A 460 15.69 -11.15 -20.80
C ALA A 460 16.59 -9.90 -20.94
N SER A 461 16.77 -9.37 -22.16
CA SER A 461 17.52 -8.12 -22.37
C SER A 461 16.77 -6.88 -21.85
N LEU A 462 15.43 -6.88 -21.96
CA LEU A 462 14.54 -5.84 -21.45
C LEU A 462 14.36 -5.93 -19.92
N GLU A 463 14.25 -7.15 -19.41
CA GLU A 463 14.02 -7.47 -18.00
C GLU A 463 15.13 -6.93 -17.10
N ARG A 464 16.37 -6.84 -17.60
CA ARG A 464 17.50 -6.20 -16.89
C ARG A 464 17.23 -4.76 -16.44
N TYR A 465 16.38 -4.04 -17.16
CA TYR A 465 16.00 -2.67 -16.86
C TYR A 465 14.64 -2.56 -16.16
N TRP A 466 13.91 -3.67 -16.00
CA TRP A 466 12.53 -3.68 -15.53
C TRP A 466 12.41 -4.26 -14.12
N PHE A 467 12.01 -3.42 -13.16
CA PHE A 467 11.84 -3.80 -11.76
C PHE A 467 10.41 -4.24 -11.42
N GLY A 468 9.64 -4.66 -12.43
CA GLY A 468 8.31 -5.23 -12.26
C GLY A 468 7.14 -4.23 -12.37
N GLU A 469 7.38 -2.93 -12.46
CA GLU A 469 6.32 -1.93 -12.66
C GLU A 469 5.76 -1.96 -14.08
N TYR A 470 4.45 -2.20 -14.22
CA TYR A 470 3.79 -2.20 -15.51
C TYR A 470 2.38 -1.61 -15.44
N ARG A 471 1.91 -1.14 -16.60
CA ARG A 471 0.55 -0.67 -16.80
C ARG A 471 -0.05 -1.32 -18.04
N VAL A 472 -1.27 -1.85 -17.91
CA VAL A 472 -2.04 -2.41 -19.03
C VAL A 472 -3.34 -1.63 -19.21
N LEU A 473 -3.86 -1.64 -20.44
CA LEU A 473 -5.24 -1.27 -20.71
C LEU A 473 -6.10 -2.54 -20.75
N TRP A 474 -7.34 -2.43 -20.29
CA TRP A 474 -8.34 -3.48 -20.38
C TRP A 474 -9.73 -2.91 -20.59
N ARG A 475 -10.61 -3.69 -21.22
CA ARG A 475 -11.98 -3.29 -21.56
C ARG A 475 -12.90 -3.37 -20.34
N LEU A 476 -13.63 -2.29 -20.08
CA LEU A 476 -14.64 -2.23 -19.03
C LEU A 476 -15.82 -3.17 -19.34
N PRO A 477 -16.46 -3.77 -18.32
CA PRO A 477 -17.70 -4.49 -18.51
C PRO A 477 -18.79 -3.62 -19.11
N GLU A 478 -19.67 -4.21 -19.93
CA GLU A 478 -20.75 -3.52 -20.64
C GLU A 478 -21.75 -2.81 -19.70
N TYR A 479 -21.89 -3.28 -18.46
CA TYR A 479 -22.73 -2.63 -17.44
C TYR A 479 -22.13 -1.33 -16.87
N MET A 480 -20.81 -1.12 -17.03
CA MET A 480 -20.13 0.09 -16.56
C MET A 480 -20.01 1.16 -17.64
N THR A 481 -20.24 0.81 -18.92
CA THR A 481 -20.14 1.75 -20.04
C THR A 481 -21.46 2.46 -20.37
N GLY A 482 -22.56 2.12 -19.69
CA GLY A 482 -23.84 2.86 -19.76
C GLY A 482 -24.72 2.61 -21.00
N ASP A 483 -24.20 1.97 -22.05
CA ASP A 483 -24.86 1.90 -23.37
C ASP A 483 -25.75 0.67 -23.63
N ASN A 484 -26.12 -0.15 -22.64
CA ASN A 484 -26.72 -1.47 -22.92
C ASN A 484 -27.76 -1.98 -21.91
N PHE A 485 -28.34 -3.15 -22.22
CA PHE A 485 -29.26 -3.97 -21.40
C PHE A 485 -28.90 -4.07 -19.91
N TYR A 486 -27.64 -3.85 -19.55
CA TYR A 486 -27.11 -3.89 -18.20
C TYR A 486 -27.00 -2.50 -17.51
N ALA A 487 -27.67 -1.46 -17.99
CA ALA A 487 -27.63 -0.12 -17.38
C ALA A 487 -28.55 0.06 -16.15
N SER A 488 -29.37 -0.95 -15.82
CA SER A 488 -30.26 -0.92 -14.64
C SER A 488 -29.50 -1.18 -13.33
N GLY A 489 -30.10 -0.90 -12.18
CA GLY A 489 -29.49 -1.13 -10.86
C GLY A 489 -29.02 -2.58 -10.59
N ASN A 490 -29.52 -3.55 -11.35
CA ASN A 490 -29.13 -4.97 -11.28
C ASN A 490 -28.21 -5.42 -12.43
N GLY A 491 -27.76 -4.49 -13.27
CA GLY A 491 -26.99 -4.78 -14.48
C GLY A 491 -25.68 -5.53 -14.24
N GLN A 492 -25.00 -5.23 -13.13
CA GLN A 492 -23.79 -5.96 -12.73
C GLN A 492 -24.07 -7.45 -12.48
N GLN A 493 -25.14 -7.78 -11.75
CA GLN A 493 -25.49 -9.17 -11.43
C GLN A 493 -25.89 -9.94 -12.68
N LEU A 494 -26.66 -9.31 -13.58
CA LEU A 494 -27.07 -9.90 -14.84
C LEU A 494 -25.86 -10.16 -15.75
N TRP A 495 -24.93 -9.21 -15.86
CA TRP A 495 -23.71 -9.37 -16.65
C TRP A 495 -22.85 -10.51 -16.12
N ILE A 496 -22.59 -10.53 -14.81
CA ILE A 496 -21.81 -11.60 -14.16
C ILE A 496 -22.49 -12.94 -14.39
N GLY A 497 -23.81 -13.04 -14.15
CA GLY A 497 -24.56 -14.28 -14.32
C GLY A 497 -24.46 -14.83 -15.75
N ALA A 498 -24.66 -13.98 -16.77
CA ALA A 498 -24.56 -14.39 -18.17
C ALA A 498 -23.16 -14.93 -18.53
N ARG A 499 -22.10 -14.22 -18.13
CA ARG A 499 -20.72 -14.64 -18.40
C ARG A 499 -20.35 -15.92 -17.64
N MET A 500 -20.82 -16.06 -16.40
CA MET A 500 -20.57 -17.24 -15.59
C MET A 500 -21.30 -18.48 -16.12
N MET A 501 -22.48 -18.34 -16.70
CA MET A 501 -23.17 -19.45 -17.38
C MET A 501 -22.33 -20.01 -18.53
N GLU A 502 -21.76 -19.15 -19.37
CA GLU A 502 -20.89 -19.55 -20.48
C GLU A 502 -19.57 -20.18 -19.98
N LEU A 503 -18.98 -19.61 -18.93
CA LEU A 503 -17.77 -20.16 -18.32
C LEU A 503 -18.00 -21.52 -17.66
N ALA A 504 -19.17 -21.73 -17.05
CA ALA A 504 -19.58 -23.03 -16.51
C ALA A 504 -19.68 -24.09 -17.62
N ASP A 505 -20.13 -23.71 -18.82
CA ASP A 505 -20.17 -24.62 -19.98
C ASP A 505 -18.77 -24.98 -20.50
N ARG A 506 -17.78 -24.10 -20.34
CA ARG A 506 -16.40 -24.33 -20.78
C ARG A 506 -15.53 -25.06 -19.75
N TYR A 507 -15.67 -24.77 -18.47
CA TYR A 507 -14.70 -25.18 -17.43
C TYR A 507 -15.25 -26.09 -16.33
N ALA A 508 -16.57 -26.34 -16.26
CA ALA A 508 -17.08 -27.29 -15.28
C ALA A 508 -16.57 -28.71 -15.59
N THR A 509 -16.13 -29.42 -14.56
CA THR A 509 -15.55 -30.77 -14.68
C THR A 509 -16.59 -31.84 -14.98
N SER A 510 -17.87 -31.56 -14.70
CA SER A 510 -18.99 -32.49 -14.92
C SER A 510 -20.31 -31.77 -15.16
N ALA A 511 -21.29 -32.47 -15.76
CA ALA A 511 -22.66 -31.96 -15.94
C ALA A 511 -23.33 -31.59 -14.59
N THR A 512 -23.04 -32.37 -13.54
CA THR A 512 -23.52 -32.11 -12.19
C THR A 512 -22.94 -30.82 -11.61
N GLU A 513 -21.63 -30.59 -11.81
CA GLU A 513 -20.98 -29.35 -11.39
C GLU A 513 -21.51 -28.14 -12.18
N ASN A 514 -21.65 -28.25 -13.49
CA ASN A 514 -22.22 -27.22 -14.35
C ASN A 514 -23.61 -26.79 -13.84
N GLY A 515 -24.51 -27.77 -13.64
CA GLY A 515 -25.85 -27.50 -13.11
C GLY A 515 -25.86 -26.96 -11.69
N ARG A 516 -24.83 -27.25 -10.87
CA ARG A 516 -24.65 -26.65 -9.54
C ARG A 516 -24.25 -25.18 -9.66
N VAL A 517 -23.25 -24.86 -10.47
CA VAL A 517 -22.72 -23.49 -10.67
C VAL A 517 -23.81 -22.59 -11.24
N LYS A 518 -24.59 -23.05 -12.23
CA LYS A 518 -25.68 -22.26 -12.82
C LYS A 518 -26.81 -21.90 -11.85
N ARG A 519 -26.96 -22.64 -10.74
CA ARG A 519 -27.95 -22.38 -9.68
C ARG A 519 -27.42 -21.54 -8.52
N MET A 520 -26.11 -21.29 -8.48
CA MET A 520 -25.49 -20.45 -7.44
C MET A 520 -25.85 -18.98 -7.61
N SER A 521 -25.68 -18.20 -6.53
CA SER A 521 -25.70 -16.74 -6.64
C SER A 521 -24.54 -16.22 -7.50
N ALA A 522 -24.66 -15.03 -8.07
CA ALA A 522 -23.60 -14.42 -8.87
C ALA A 522 -22.26 -14.31 -8.11
N GLU A 523 -22.31 -14.00 -6.80
CA GLU A 523 -21.10 -13.95 -5.95
C GLU A 523 -20.43 -15.33 -5.87
N GLN A 524 -21.21 -16.40 -5.67
CA GLN A 524 -20.70 -17.77 -5.59
C GLN A 524 -20.16 -18.28 -6.92
N GLN A 525 -20.79 -17.91 -8.04
CA GLN A 525 -20.28 -18.20 -9.39
C GLN A 525 -18.92 -17.53 -9.62
N VAL A 526 -18.75 -16.28 -9.19
CA VAL A 526 -17.47 -15.58 -9.27
C VAL A 526 -16.41 -16.29 -8.41
N ARG A 527 -16.75 -16.72 -7.19
CA ARG A 527 -15.81 -17.49 -6.35
C ARG A 527 -15.37 -18.79 -7.01
N TRP A 528 -16.31 -19.54 -7.58
CA TRP A 528 -16.01 -20.75 -8.34
C TRP A 528 -15.02 -20.45 -9.47
N TYR A 529 -15.29 -19.44 -10.28
CA TYR A 529 -14.39 -19.07 -11.38
C TYR A 529 -13.00 -18.62 -10.90
N GLN A 530 -12.95 -17.85 -9.81
CA GLN A 530 -11.69 -17.39 -9.21
C GLN A 530 -10.82 -18.56 -8.74
N GLU A 531 -11.43 -19.58 -8.15
CA GLU A 531 -10.74 -20.79 -7.67
C GLU A 531 -10.07 -21.54 -8.82
N ILE A 532 -10.79 -21.77 -9.92
CA ILE A 532 -10.27 -22.50 -11.09
C ILE A 532 -9.13 -21.73 -11.77
N LYS A 533 -9.17 -20.38 -11.71
CA LYS A 533 -8.18 -19.52 -12.35
C LYS A 533 -6.99 -19.16 -11.45
N GLY A 534 -6.99 -19.61 -10.19
CA GLY A 534 -5.96 -19.24 -9.22
C GLY A 534 -5.96 -17.74 -8.89
N LEU A 535 -7.14 -17.10 -8.93
CA LEU A 535 -7.36 -15.73 -8.50
C LEU A 535 -7.71 -15.69 -7.01
N ALA A 536 -7.64 -14.51 -6.39
CA ALA A 536 -8.16 -14.31 -5.05
C ALA A 536 -9.67 -14.61 -5.01
N VAL A 537 -10.07 -15.61 -4.21
CA VAL A 537 -11.45 -16.10 -4.11
C VAL A 537 -12.26 -15.23 -3.15
N ASP A 538 -12.74 -14.08 -3.65
CA ASP A 538 -13.48 -13.09 -2.86
C ASP A 538 -14.95 -12.92 -3.28
N GLY A 539 -15.34 -13.47 -4.43
CA GLY A 539 -16.68 -13.36 -5.02
C GLY A 539 -16.95 -12.02 -5.72
N ILE A 540 -15.93 -11.19 -5.89
CA ILE A 540 -16.02 -9.87 -6.51
C ILE A 540 -15.36 -9.92 -7.89
N ALA A 541 -16.11 -9.55 -8.93
CA ALA A 541 -15.58 -9.42 -10.29
C ALA A 541 -14.73 -8.14 -10.45
N GLY A 542 -13.57 -8.11 -9.78
CA GLY A 542 -12.58 -7.03 -9.90
C GLY A 542 -11.82 -7.06 -11.24
N ALA A 543 -10.90 -6.11 -11.45
CA ALA A 543 -10.18 -5.97 -12.71
C ALA A 543 -9.49 -7.27 -13.18
N MET A 544 -8.78 -7.97 -12.27
CA MET A 544 -8.14 -9.25 -12.61
C MET A 544 -9.15 -10.31 -13.05
N THR A 545 -10.23 -10.47 -12.29
CA THR A 545 -11.30 -11.42 -12.60
C THR A 545 -11.93 -11.11 -13.95
N VAL A 546 -12.28 -9.84 -14.20
CA VAL A 546 -12.89 -9.42 -15.48
C VAL A 546 -11.92 -9.60 -16.65
N ILE A 547 -10.64 -9.29 -16.48
CA ILE A 547 -9.64 -9.53 -17.51
C ILE A 547 -9.57 -11.02 -17.85
N GLN A 548 -9.55 -11.90 -16.85
CA GLN A 548 -9.56 -13.35 -17.09
C GLN A 548 -10.85 -13.84 -17.74
N ILE A 549 -12.01 -13.35 -17.30
CA ILE A 549 -13.30 -13.64 -17.96
C ILE A 549 -13.23 -13.28 -19.44
N ASN A 550 -12.72 -12.08 -19.75
CA ASN A 550 -12.52 -11.64 -21.13
C ASN A 550 -11.49 -12.51 -21.88
N ASN A 551 -10.53 -13.12 -21.18
CA ASN A 551 -9.57 -14.04 -21.76
C ASN A 551 -10.23 -15.33 -22.20
N ASP A 552 -10.95 -15.95 -21.28
CA ASP A 552 -11.58 -17.25 -21.47
C ASP A 552 -12.79 -17.22 -22.38
N LEU A 553 -13.48 -16.08 -22.47
CA LEU A 553 -14.62 -15.86 -23.35
C LEU A 553 -14.23 -15.24 -24.70
N ASP A 554 -12.93 -15.22 -25.02
CA ASP A 554 -12.42 -14.78 -26.32
C ASP A 554 -12.88 -13.36 -26.72
N THR A 555 -13.06 -12.49 -25.73
CA THR A 555 -13.53 -11.12 -25.99
C THR A 555 -12.52 -10.38 -26.87
N PRO A 556 -12.97 -9.63 -27.91
CA PRO A 556 -12.08 -8.91 -28.82
C PRO A 556 -11.17 -7.92 -28.10
N GLY A 557 -9.88 -7.93 -28.44
CA GLY A 557 -8.87 -7.03 -27.91
C GLY A 557 -7.46 -7.60 -28.07
N PRO A 558 -6.42 -6.76 -27.95
CA PRO A 558 -5.06 -7.20 -28.15
C PRO A 558 -4.61 -8.14 -27.02
N ARG A 559 -3.78 -9.12 -27.39
CA ARG A 559 -3.27 -10.18 -26.51
C ARG A 559 -1.76 -10.15 -26.49
N LEU A 560 -1.21 -10.40 -25.31
CA LEU A 560 0.24 -10.46 -25.14
C LEU A 560 0.78 -11.80 -25.64
N VAL A 561 0.16 -12.90 -25.24
CA VAL A 561 0.51 -14.23 -25.73
C VAL A 561 -0.29 -14.47 -27.01
N PRO A 562 0.38 -14.65 -28.17
CA PRO A 562 -0.31 -14.92 -29.41
C PRO A 562 -1.10 -16.24 -29.30
N ARG A 563 -2.27 -16.28 -29.95
CA ARG A 563 -3.05 -17.53 -30.01
C ARG A 563 -2.29 -18.51 -30.90
N ILE A 564 -1.99 -19.70 -30.39
CA ILE A 564 -1.60 -20.83 -31.24
C ILE A 564 -2.80 -21.08 -32.15
N SER A 565 -2.69 -20.73 -33.44
CA SER A 565 -3.70 -21.12 -34.42
C SER A 565 -3.65 -22.64 -34.48
N SER A 566 -4.66 -23.29 -33.91
CA SER A 566 -4.91 -24.69 -34.26
C SER A 566 -5.30 -24.70 -35.73
N SER A 567 -4.36 -25.06 -36.59
CA SER A 567 -4.66 -25.51 -37.95
C SER A 567 -5.54 -26.74 -37.82
N LYS A 568 -6.85 -26.55 -37.81
CA LYS A 568 -7.78 -27.59 -38.22
C LYS A 568 -7.70 -27.65 -39.74
N GLY A 569 -7.14 -28.77 -40.22
CA GLY A 569 -7.35 -29.24 -41.58
C GLY A 569 -8.78 -29.70 -41.81
#